data_AF-A0A4Y8C594-F1
#
_entry.id   AF-A0A4Y8C594-F1
#
_cell.length_a   1.000
_cell.length_b   1.000
_cell.length_c   1.000
_cell.angle_alpha   90.00
_cell.angle_beta   90.00
_cell.angle_gamma   90.00
#
_symmetry.space_group_name_H-M   'P 1'
#
loop_
_entity.id
_entity.type
_entity.pdbx_description
1 polymer ?
#
loop_
_entity_poly.entity_id
_entity_poly.type
_entity_poly.pdbx_seq_one_letter_code
_entity_poly.pdbx_strand_id
1 'polypeptide(L)'
;PHPLSPIKTQSLQSGEVGVVVLGLKTVGDVQVGDTITLVKNKAKEAIGGFEKAKAFVFAGLYPIETDKFEDLRDALDKLKLNDSSITY
;
A
#
# COMPACT_ATOMS: atom_id res chain seq x y z
N PRO A 1 14.80 21.62 -1.95
CA PRO A 1 15.82 20.56 -2.06
C PRO A 1 15.15 19.18 -1.99
N HIS A 2 14.60 18.72 -3.11
CA HIS A 2 14.15 17.35 -3.27
C HIS A 2 15.28 16.56 -3.91
N PRO A 3 15.78 15.48 -3.28
CA PRO A 3 16.79 14.66 -3.91
C PRO A 3 16.19 14.05 -5.18
N LEU A 4 16.87 14.23 -6.31
CA LEU A 4 16.49 13.68 -7.61
C LEU A 4 16.64 12.14 -7.66
N SER A 5 17.29 11.55 -6.67
CA SER A 5 17.52 10.11 -6.54
C SER A 5 17.50 9.67 -5.06
N PRO A 6 17.18 8.39 -4.77
CA PRO A 6 17.17 7.89 -3.40
C PRO A 6 18.57 7.91 -2.78
N ILE A 7 18.72 8.57 -1.63
CA ILE A 7 19.96 8.57 -0.85
C ILE A 7 19.81 7.55 0.28
N LYS A 8 20.76 6.62 0.39
CA LYS A 8 20.78 5.66 1.50
C LYS A 8 21.15 6.38 2.80
N THR A 9 20.28 6.24 3.80
CA THR A 9 20.50 6.75 5.16
C THR A 9 20.50 5.59 6.14
N GLN A 10 21.26 5.71 7.23
CA GLN A 10 21.36 4.66 8.25
C GLN A 10 20.10 4.55 9.12
N SER A 11 19.39 5.66 9.35
CA SER A 11 18.21 5.71 10.21
C SER A 11 17.33 6.90 9.86
N LEU A 12 16.04 6.81 10.17
CA LEU A 12 15.12 7.96 10.22
C LEU A 12 14.89 8.33 11.69
N GLN A 13 15.04 9.61 12.01
CA GLN A 13 14.86 10.19 13.34
C GLN A 13 13.50 10.88 13.45
N SER A 14 13.14 11.27 14.68
CA SER A 14 11.86 11.93 14.95
C SER A 14 11.71 13.22 14.14
N GLY A 15 10.60 13.35 13.40
CA GLY A 15 10.29 14.51 12.56
C GLY A 15 10.80 14.43 11.13
N GLU A 16 11.53 13.36 10.76
CA GLU A 16 12.02 13.16 9.41
C GLU A 16 10.99 12.45 8.52
N VAL A 17 11.03 12.76 7.22
CA VAL A 17 10.23 12.11 6.19
C VAL A 17 11.16 11.32 5.29
N GLY A 18 10.85 10.06 5.03
CA GLY A 18 11.68 9.19 4.21
C GLY A 18 10.94 7.98 3.66
N VAL A 19 11.67 7.15 2.93
CA VAL A 19 11.18 5.90 2.34
C VAL A 19 11.84 4.73 3.06
N VAL A 20 11.04 3.74 3.44
CA VAL A 20 11.51 2.52 4.11
C VAL A 20 11.20 1.31 3.23
N VAL A 21 12.21 0.49 2.96
CA VAL A 21 12.07 -0.76 2.20
C VAL A 21 12.08 -1.93 3.18
N LEU A 22 10.91 -2.53 3.43
CA LEU A 22 10.73 -3.59 4.43
C LEU A 22 10.88 -5.02 3.87
N GLY A 23 10.99 -5.17 2.54
CA GLY A 23 11.08 -6.50 1.90
C GLY A 23 9.81 -7.34 2.00
N LEU A 24 8.65 -6.69 2.18
CA LEU A 24 7.35 -7.36 2.25
C LEU A 24 6.97 -7.95 0.89
N LYS A 25 6.35 -9.14 0.91
CA LYS A 25 5.93 -9.85 -0.31
C LYS A 25 4.65 -9.28 -0.90
N THR A 26 3.79 -8.71 -0.05
CA THR A 26 2.44 -8.29 -0.40
C THR A 26 2.22 -6.85 0.04
N VAL A 27 1.81 -5.99 -0.89
CA VAL A 27 1.55 -4.57 -0.63
C VAL A 27 0.40 -4.39 0.37
N GLY A 28 -0.55 -5.32 0.41
CA GLY A 28 -1.68 -5.29 1.34
C GLY A 28 -1.32 -5.43 2.83
N ASP A 29 -0.08 -5.80 3.16
CA ASP A 29 0.37 -5.92 4.56
C ASP A 29 0.63 -4.56 5.22
N VAL A 30 0.78 -3.50 4.42
CA VAL A 30 0.97 -2.12 4.90
C VAL A 30 -0.02 -1.21 4.18
N GLN A 31 -0.83 -0.50 4.95
CA GLN A 31 -1.86 0.38 4.41
C GLN A 31 -1.47 1.85 4.60
N VAL A 32 -1.94 2.72 3.71
CA VAL A 32 -1.70 4.16 3.79
C VAL A 32 -2.36 4.71 5.05
N GLY A 33 -1.58 5.28 5.95
CA GLY A 33 -2.03 5.80 7.25
C GLY A 33 -1.78 4.85 8.43
N ASP A 34 -1.27 3.64 8.20
CA ASP A 34 -0.89 2.71 9.27
C ASP A 34 0.32 3.22 10.08
N THR A 35 0.51 2.70 11.29
CA THR A 35 1.60 3.06 12.20
C THR A 35 2.66 1.97 12.28
N ILE A 36 3.85 2.25 11.77
CA ILE A 36 5.02 1.36 11.90
C ILE A 36 5.67 1.56 13.27
N THR A 37 5.91 0.47 14.01
CA THR A 37 6.58 0.51 15.32
C THR A 37 7.57 -0.64 15.50
N LEU A 38 8.40 -0.57 16.55
CA LEU A 38 9.42 -1.58 16.85
C LEU A 38 8.80 -2.80 17.54
N VAL A 39 9.26 -4.00 17.17
CA VAL A 39 8.77 -5.26 17.76
C VAL A 39 9.05 -5.37 19.26
N LYS A 40 10.25 -4.96 19.69
CA LYS A 40 10.70 -5.06 21.09
C LYS A 40 10.22 -3.89 21.96
N ASN A 41 9.92 -2.74 21.36
CA ASN A 41 9.49 -1.53 22.06
C ASN A 41 8.34 -0.90 21.27
N LYS A 42 7.17 -1.51 21.39
CA LYS A 42 5.97 -1.09 20.66
C LYS A 42 5.51 0.28 21.14
N ALA A 43 5.03 1.10 20.21
CA ALA A 43 4.27 2.28 20.53
C ALA A 43 3.05 1.90 21.40
N LYS A 44 2.75 2.72 22.40
CA LYS A 44 1.62 2.48 23.30
C LYS A 44 0.28 2.50 22.56
N GLU A 45 0.18 3.37 21.57
CA GLU A 45 -1.01 3.60 20.76
C GLU A 45 -0.59 3.77 19.29
N ALA A 46 -1.44 3.31 18.38
CA ALA A 46 -1.31 3.64 16.97
C ALA A 46 -1.70 5.11 16.74
N ILE A 47 -1.21 5.72 15.67
CA ILE A 47 -1.66 7.06 15.25
C ILE A 47 -3.17 7.00 15.00
N GLY A 48 -3.91 7.90 15.66
CA GLY A 48 -5.36 8.01 15.48
C GLY A 48 -5.73 8.53 14.09
N GLY A 49 -6.91 8.12 13.62
CA GLY A 49 -7.47 8.58 12.34
C GLY A 49 -7.19 7.66 11.13
N PHE A 50 -6.47 6.56 11.32
CA PHE A 50 -6.40 5.52 10.30
C PHE A 50 -7.69 4.70 10.29
N GLU A 51 -8.44 4.82 9.20
CA GLU A 51 -9.54 3.93 8.88
C GLU A 51 -9.23 3.20 7.57
N LYS A 52 -9.51 1.89 7.51
CA LYS A 52 -9.39 1.14 6.27
C LYS A 52 -10.27 1.80 5.21
N ALA A 53 -9.73 1.96 4.00
CA ALA A 53 -10.49 2.44 2.86
C ALA A 53 -11.74 1.57 2.68
N LYS A 54 -12.91 2.18 2.88
CA LYS A 54 -14.20 1.52 2.70
C LYS A 54 -14.68 1.78 1.28
N ALA A 55 -14.94 0.72 0.51
CA ALA A 55 -15.55 0.87 -0.80
C ALA A 55 -16.98 1.41 -0.66
N PHE A 56 -17.26 2.56 -1.28
CA PHE A 56 -18.58 3.19 -1.28
C PHE A 56 -19.38 2.90 -2.57
N VAL A 57 -18.71 2.50 -3.65
CA VAL A 57 -19.30 2.23 -4.96
C VAL A 57 -18.80 0.88 -5.48
N PHE A 58 -19.70 0.08 -6.02
CA PHE A 58 -19.40 -1.22 -6.62
C PHE A 58 -19.90 -1.24 -8.07
N ALA A 59 -19.14 -1.89 -8.94
CA ALA A 59 -19.51 -2.13 -10.34
C ALA A 59 -19.05 -3.53 -10.76
N GLY A 60 -19.84 -4.19 -11.61
CA GLY A 60 -19.45 -5.46 -12.22
C GLY A 60 -18.66 -5.21 -13.50
N LEU A 61 -17.43 -5.70 -13.58
CA LEU A 61 -16.61 -5.69 -14.79
C LEU A 61 -16.62 -7.08 -15.42
N TYR A 62 -17.02 -7.15 -16.69
CA TYR A 62 -16.98 -8.38 -17.48
C TYR A 62 -16.41 -8.07 -18.86
N PRO A 63 -15.49 -8.91 -19.39
CA PRO A 63 -15.02 -8.75 -20.75
C PRO A 63 -16.15 -9.11 -21.74
N ILE A 64 -16.16 -8.44 -22.89
CA ILE A 64 -17.11 -8.75 -23.97
C ILE A 64 -16.79 -10.11 -24.61
N GLU A 65 -15.49 -10.40 -24.72
CA GLU A 65 -14.97 -11.65 -25.27
C GLU A 65 -14.53 -12.57 -24.11
N THR A 66 -14.99 -13.82 -24.10
CA THR A 66 -14.77 -14.76 -22.99
C THR A 66 -13.31 -15.17 -22.81
N ASP A 67 -12.50 -15.12 -23.86
CA ASP A 67 -11.07 -15.43 -23.82
C ASP A 67 -10.23 -14.34 -23.14
N LYS A 68 -10.76 -13.12 -22.98
CA LYS A 68 -10.11 -11.98 -22.30
C LYS A 68 -10.29 -11.95 -20.78
N PHE A 69 -10.90 -12.98 -20.19
CA PHE A 69 -11.13 -13.02 -18.74
C PHE A 69 -9.82 -13.03 -17.94
N GLU A 70 -8.84 -13.84 -18.35
CA GLU A 70 -7.55 -13.89 -17.66
C GLU A 70 -6.77 -12.57 -17.82
N ASP A 71 -6.84 -11.93 -19.00
CA ASP A 71 -6.21 -10.63 -19.22
C ASP A 71 -6.80 -9.54 -18.29
N LEU A 72 -8.12 -9.53 -18.11
CA LEU A 72 -8.80 -8.61 -17.19
C LEU A 72 -8.35 -8.86 -15.74
N ARG A 73 -8.30 -10.13 -15.32
CA ARG A 73 -7.86 -10.51 -13.99
C ARG A 73 -6.41 -10.07 -13.73
N ASP A 74 -5.50 -10.36 -14.64
CA ASP A 74 -4.09 -9.97 -14.54
C ASP A 74 -3.91 -8.45 -14.50
N ALA A 75 -4.73 -7.72 -15.26
CA ALA A 75 -4.74 -6.26 -15.22
C ALA A 75 -5.21 -5.72 -13.86
N LEU A 76 -6.25 -6.30 -13.27
CA LEU A 76 -6.75 -5.95 -11.94
C LEU A 76 -5.72 -6.28 -10.84
N ASP A 77 -5.02 -7.40 -10.93
CA ASP A 77 -3.93 -7.75 -10.02
C ASP A 77 -2.79 -6.74 -10.07
N LYS A 78 -2.36 -6.34 -11.28
CA LYS A 78 -1.34 -5.29 -11.45
C LYS A 78 -1.79 -3.95 -10.89
N LEU A 79 -3.07 -3.61 -11.07
CA LEU A 79 -3.63 -2.36 -10.55
C LEU A 79 -3.64 -2.37 -9.00
N LYS A 80 -4.01 -3.49 -8.39
CA LYS A 80 -4.04 -3.68 -6.93
C LYS A 80 -2.67 -3.55 -6.26
N LEU A 81 -1.58 -3.81 -6.98
CA LEU A 81 -0.22 -3.59 -6.46
C LEU A 81 0.08 -2.10 -6.21
N ASN A 82 -0.51 -1.22 -7.01
CA ASN A 82 -0.33 0.23 -6.86
C ASN A 82 -1.44 0.86 -6.01
N ASP A 83 -2.65 0.31 -6.08
CA ASP A 83 -3.82 0.83 -5.37
C ASP A 83 -4.37 -0.20 -4.36
N SER A 84 -3.96 -0.01 -3.10
CA SER A 84 -4.38 -0.85 -1.97
C SER A 84 -5.86 -0.69 -1.57
N SER A 85 -6.59 0.26 -2.16
CA SER A 85 -8.01 0.48 -1.87
C SER A 85 -8.97 -0.37 -2.72
N ILE A 86 -8.46 -0.96 -3.81
CA ILE A 86 -9.28 -1.73 -4.76
C ILE A 86 -9.57 -3.14 -4.22
N THR A 87 -10.84 -3.51 -4.30
CA THR A 87 -11.35 -4.87 -4.02
C THR A 87 -12.13 -5.32 -5.25
N TYR A 88 -11.91 -6.55 -5.71
CA TYR A 88 -12.57 -7.14 -6.88
C TYR A 88 -12.71 -8.66 -6.71
#